data_AF-A0A9W4MI12-F1
#
_entry.id   AF-A0A9W4MI12-F1
#
_cell.length_a   1.000
_cell.length_b   1.000
_cell.length_c   1.000
_cell.angle_alpha   90.00
_cell.angle_beta   90.00
_cell.angle_gamma   90.00
#
_symmetry.space_group_name_H-M   'P 1'
#
loop_
_entity.id
_entity.type
_entity.pdbx_description
1 polymer ?
#
loop_
_entity_poly.entity_id
_entity_poly.type
_entity_poly.pdbx_seq_one_letter_code
_entity_poly.pdbx_strand_id
1 'polypeptide(L)'
;MEQAMIVLPVRLTEMLNDVDGARAATLALDFAEHAADLEAEALTEDLRAATVEYVAAAREAIASGRATDRLVRAYESFFAAGWKAPGHSEFTSIHDSAVRFACQDMLIEAGALNKIGRTRLTCQYIARSAQSIVGSRSAERAAEGVDRRKADRAARWEEARWQIQHVIATEPNPHE
;
A
#
# COMPACT_ATOMS: atom_id res chain seq x y z
N MET A 1 11.80 5.94 -23.79
CA MET A 1 11.29 5.09 -22.70
C MET A 1 9.79 5.10 -22.78
N GLU A 2 9.18 4.02 -23.27
CA GLU A 2 7.72 3.87 -23.22
C GLU A 2 7.29 3.79 -21.75
N GLN A 3 6.49 4.76 -21.31
CA GLN A 3 5.72 4.64 -20.08
C GLN A 3 4.78 3.46 -20.27
N ALA A 4 5.06 2.34 -19.61
CA ALA A 4 4.13 1.21 -19.54
C ALA A 4 2.84 1.74 -18.90
N MET A 5 1.84 1.99 -19.73
CA MET A 5 0.54 2.55 -19.35
C MET A 5 -0.11 1.61 -18.34
N ILE A 6 -0.08 1.99 -17.05
CA ILE A 6 -0.86 1.36 -16.00
C ILE A 6 -2.30 1.73 -16.29
N VAL A 7 -3.01 0.86 -17.00
CA VAL A 7 -4.46 0.94 -17.10
C VAL A 7 -4.99 0.33 -15.80
N LEU A 8 -5.16 1.16 -14.77
CA LEU A 8 -6.07 0.79 -13.69
C LEU A 8 -7.40 0.50 -14.40
N PRO A 9 -8.00 -0.70 -14.28
CA PRO A 9 -9.27 -0.95 -14.93
C PRO A 9 -10.22 0.17 -14.57
N VAL A 10 -10.88 0.79 -15.57
CA VAL A 10 -11.76 1.95 -15.34
C VAL A 10 -12.74 1.66 -14.21
N ARG A 11 -13.24 0.42 -14.16
CA ARG A 11 -14.07 -0.10 -13.06
C ARG A 11 -13.44 0.00 -11.67
N LEU A 12 -12.17 -0.39 -11.50
CA LEU A 12 -11.49 -0.24 -10.22
C LEU A 12 -11.36 1.25 -9.83
N THR A 13 -11.13 2.14 -10.81
CA THR A 13 -11.07 3.59 -10.53
C THR A 13 -12.41 4.10 -10.03
N GLU A 14 -13.50 3.74 -10.72
CA GLU A 14 -14.87 4.11 -10.35
C GLU A 14 -15.20 3.58 -8.95
N MET A 15 -14.99 2.28 -8.71
CA MET A 15 -15.24 1.66 -7.42
C MET A 15 -14.49 2.37 -6.29
N LEU A 16 -13.21 2.66 -6.45
CA LEU A 16 -12.41 3.35 -5.42
C LEU A 16 -12.80 4.82 -5.20
N ASN A 17 -13.48 5.47 -6.15
CA ASN A 17 -14.03 6.82 -5.97
C ASN A 17 -15.33 6.81 -5.14
N ASP A 18 -16.07 5.71 -5.18
CA ASP A 18 -17.38 5.58 -4.52
C ASP A 18 -17.27 5.11 -3.06
N VAL A 19 -16.07 4.70 -2.62
CA VAL A 19 -15.82 4.27 -1.24
C VAL A 19 -15.56 5.46 -0.33
N ASP A 20 -16.17 5.46 0.86
CA ASP A 20 -15.96 6.50 1.87
C ASP A 20 -14.50 6.54 2.40
N GLY A 21 -14.11 7.63 3.05
CA GLY A 21 -12.71 7.85 3.45
C GLY A 21 -12.13 6.80 4.39
N ALA A 22 -12.91 6.24 5.32
CA ALA A 22 -12.42 5.27 6.30
C ALA A 22 -12.27 3.87 5.68
N ARG A 23 -13.24 3.47 4.85
CA ARG A 23 -13.17 2.23 4.07
C ARG A 23 -12.05 2.30 3.03
N ALA A 24 -11.90 3.43 2.33
CA ALA A 24 -10.83 3.64 1.36
C ALA A 24 -9.46 3.55 2.04
N ALA A 25 -9.30 4.08 3.26
CA ALA A 25 -8.10 3.95 4.07
C ALA A 25 -7.79 2.49 4.40
N THR A 26 -8.80 1.71 4.76
CA THR A 26 -8.67 0.27 5.04
C THR A 26 -8.24 -0.50 3.78
N LEU A 27 -8.90 -0.26 2.64
CA LEU A 27 -8.53 -0.85 1.35
C LEU A 27 -7.09 -0.52 0.93
N ALA A 28 -6.64 0.72 1.16
CA ALA A 28 -5.27 1.11 0.85
C ALA A 28 -4.24 0.31 1.67
N LEU A 29 -4.53 0.05 2.94
CA LEU A 29 -3.69 -0.81 3.79
C LEU A 29 -3.72 -2.26 3.28
N ASP A 30 -4.90 -2.79 2.94
CA ASP A 30 -5.04 -4.15 2.39
C ASP A 30 -4.23 -4.33 1.09
N PHE A 31 -4.27 -3.36 0.18
CA PHE A 31 -3.52 -3.40 -1.07
C PHE A 31 -2.00 -3.35 -0.85
N ALA A 32 -1.54 -2.55 0.12
CA ALA A 32 -0.14 -2.49 0.47
C ALA A 32 0.33 -3.82 1.07
N GLU A 33 -0.43 -4.40 2.00
CA GLU A 33 -0.12 -5.70 2.62
C GLU A 33 -0.15 -6.85 1.61
N HIS A 34 -1.12 -6.89 0.69
CA HIS A 34 -1.15 -7.94 -0.32
C HIS A 34 0.08 -7.89 -1.25
N ALA A 35 0.44 -6.70 -1.74
CA ALA A 35 1.65 -6.52 -2.52
C ALA A 35 2.91 -6.90 -1.72
N ALA A 36 2.89 -6.70 -0.40
CA ALA A 36 3.96 -7.06 0.52
C ALA A 36 4.12 -8.57 0.67
N ASP A 37 3.01 -9.28 0.85
CA ASP A 37 2.97 -10.71 1.13
C ASP A 37 3.46 -11.53 -0.06
N LEU A 38 3.14 -11.10 -1.28
CA LEU A 38 3.71 -11.69 -2.51
C LEU A 38 5.24 -11.57 -2.59
N GLU A 39 5.81 -10.67 -1.79
CA GLU A 39 7.23 -10.33 -1.75
C GLU A 39 7.89 -10.65 -0.41
N ALA A 40 7.22 -11.44 0.46
CA ALA A 40 7.64 -11.68 1.83
C ALA A 40 9.13 -12.06 1.96
N GLU A 41 9.69 -12.88 1.07
CA GLU A 41 11.09 -13.33 1.16
C GLU A 41 12.14 -12.21 1.07
N ALA A 42 11.76 -11.01 0.63
CA ALA A 42 12.69 -9.91 0.41
C ALA A 42 13.03 -9.10 1.66
N LEU A 43 12.35 -9.24 2.81
CA LEU A 43 12.54 -8.35 3.97
C LEU A 43 13.39 -8.95 5.08
N THR A 44 14.19 -8.11 5.72
CA THR A 44 14.75 -8.42 7.04
C THR A 44 13.63 -8.62 8.06
N GLU A 45 13.88 -9.46 9.06
CA GLU A 45 12.91 -9.75 10.13
C GLU A 45 12.47 -8.47 10.87
N ASP A 46 13.42 -7.60 11.21
CA ASP A 46 13.16 -6.31 11.87
C ASP A 46 12.23 -5.41 11.04
N LEU A 47 12.48 -5.29 9.74
CA LEU A 47 11.68 -4.43 8.88
C LEU A 47 10.28 -5.00 8.68
N ARG A 48 10.15 -6.32 8.56
CA ARG A 48 8.85 -6.99 8.51
C ARG A 48 8.07 -6.71 9.79
N ALA A 49 8.66 -6.95 10.96
CA ALA A 49 8.01 -6.75 12.24
C ALA A 49 7.54 -5.29 12.43
N ALA A 50 8.40 -4.33 12.08
CA ALA A 50 8.05 -2.92 12.15
C ALA A 50 6.93 -2.54 11.17
N THR A 51 6.90 -3.13 9.97
CA THR A 51 5.84 -2.90 8.99
C THR A 51 4.50 -3.45 9.47
N VAL A 52 4.47 -4.69 9.94
CA VAL A 52 3.26 -5.34 10.48
C VAL A 52 2.68 -4.52 11.63
N GLU A 53 3.52 -4.09 12.58
CA GLU A 53 3.08 -3.25 13.70
C GLU A 53 2.58 -1.89 13.24
N TYR A 54 3.24 -1.28 12.25
CA TYR A 54 2.83 0.03 11.71
C TYR A 54 1.46 -0.03 11.02
N VAL A 55 1.20 -1.07 10.23
CA VAL A 55 -0.12 -1.26 9.62
C VAL A 55 -1.18 -1.60 10.67
N ALA A 56 -0.88 -2.48 11.62
CA ALA A 56 -1.82 -2.83 12.69
C ALA A 56 -2.22 -1.60 13.53
N ALA A 57 -1.24 -0.75 13.88
CA ALA A 57 -1.49 0.48 14.62
C ALA A 57 -2.27 1.52 13.78
N ALA A 58 -2.07 1.56 12.47
CA ALA A 58 -2.85 2.40 11.56
C ALA A 58 -4.33 1.96 11.51
N ARG A 59 -4.59 0.65 11.43
CA ARG A 59 -5.97 0.10 11.49
C ARG A 59 -6.68 0.47 12.79
N GLU A 60 -5.98 0.38 13.92
CA GLU A 60 -6.49 0.80 15.22
C GLU A 60 -6.81 2.31 15.24
N ALA A 61 -5.92 3.14 14.69
CA ALA A 61 -6.13 4.58 14.60
C ALA A 61 -7.33 4.94 13.71
N ILE A 62 -7.49 4.29 12.55
CA ILE A 62 -8.68 4.44 11.70
C ILE A 62 -9.96 4.12 12.50
N ALA A 63 -10.00 2.96 13.16
CA ALA A 63 -11.17 2.53 13.93
C ALA A 63 -11.50 3.49 15.09
N SER A 64 -10.49 4.10 15.69
CA SER A 64 -10.67 5.07 16.79
C SER A 64 -10.89 6.52 16.32
N GLY A 65 -10.70 6.80 15.03
CA GLY A 65 -10.79 8.15 14.45
C GLY A 65 -9.70 9.14 14.91
N ARG A 66 -8.62 8.66 15.56
CA ARG A 66 -7.54 9.51 16.08
C ARG A 66 -6.22 8.77 16.14
N ALA A 67 -5.11 9.50 16.18
CA ALA A 67 -3.81 8.90 16.42
C ALA A 67 -3.75 8.28 17.83
N THR A 68 -3.30 7.03 17.89
CA THR A 68 -2.99 6.34 19.14
C THR A 68 -1.50 6.49 19.45
N ASP A 69 -1.10 6.41 20.72
CA ASP A 69 0.33 6.40 21.09
C ASP A 69 1.07 5.22 20.43
N ARG A 70 0.33 4.13 20.18
CA ARG A 70 0.83 2.96 19.46
C ARG A 70 1.18 3.32 18.02
N LEU A 71 0.32 4.04 17.30
CA LEU A 71 0.60 4.50 15.94
C LEU A 71 1.84 5.41 15.89
N VAL A 72 1.98 6.34 16.83
CA VAL A 72 3.14 7.24 16.90
C VAL A 72 4.45 6.46 17.07
N ARG A 73 4.49 5.52 18.03
CA ARG A 73 5.69 4.67 18.23
C ARG A 73 5.97 3.76 17.05
N ALA A 74 4.92 3.21 16.43
CA ALA A 74 5.07 2.33 15.27
C ALA A 74 5.62 3.09 14.05
N TYR A 75 5.18 4.34 13.83
CA TYR A 75 5.75 5.25 12.83
C TYR A 75 7.26 5.42 13.04
N GLU A 76 7.70 5.80 14.24
CA GLU A 76 9.12 5.98 14.55
C GLU A 76 9.93 4.70 14.33
N SER A 77 9.40 3.57 14.81
CA SER A 77 10.04 2.25 14.69
C SER A 77 10.18 1.81 13.23
N PHE A 78 9.15 2.03 12.42
CA PHE A 78 9.14 1.73 10.99
C PHE A 78 10.23 2.50 10.25
N PHE A 79 10.33 3.83 10.47
CA PHE A 79 11.37 4.63 9.84
C PHE A 79 12.77 4.24 10.32
N ALA A 80 12.94 3.98 11.63
CA ALA A 80 14.21 3.53 12.18
C ALA A 80 14.67 2.19 11.58
N ALA A 81 13.75 1.25 11.35
CA ALA A 81 14.04 -0.01 10.68
C ALA A 81 14.36 0.20 9.18
N GLY A 82 13.59 1.04 8.50
CA GLY A 82 13.79 1.37 7.09
C GLY A 82 15.17 1.97 6.80
N TRP A 83 15.67 2.85 7.67
CA TRP A 83 17.02 3.43 7.53
C TRP A 83 18.15 2.40 7.66
N LYS A 84 17.92 1.30 8.37
CA LYS A 84 18.91 0.22 8.55
C LYS A 84 18.90 -0.81 7.42
N ALA A 85 17.94 -0.73 6.50
CA ALA A 85 17.71 -1.72 5.45
C ALA A 85 17.75 -1.09 4.04
N PRO A 86 18.92 -0.53 3.62
CA PRO A 86 19.05 0.06 2.30
C PRO A 86 18.88 -1.01 1.21
N GLY A 87 17.89 -0.83 0.33
CA GLY A 87 17.54 -1.81 -0.72
C GLY A 87 16.06 -2.20 -0.74
N HIS A 88 15.30 -1.87 0.31
CA HIS A 88 13.86 -2.17 0.41
C HIS A 88 12.98 -0.93 0.24
N SER A 89 13.48 0.11 -0.43
CA SER A 89 12.80 1.41 -0.53
C SER A 89 11.42 1.33 -1.18
N GLU A 90 11.23 0.45 -2.17
CA GLU A 90 9.93 0.30 -2.83
C GLU A 90 8.89 -0.30 -1.88
N PHE A 91 9.30 -1.30 -1.10
CA PHE A 91 8.43 -1.96 -0.12
C PHE A 91 8.04 -1.03 1.03
N THR A 92 9.03 -0.30 1.57
CA THR A 92 8.75 0.68 2.63
C THR A 92 7.93 1.85 2.09
N SER A 93 8.10 2.21 0.80
CA SER A 93 7.35 3.31 0.19
C SER A 93 5.85 3.05 0.08
N ILE A 94 5.42 1.81 -0.22
CA ILE A 94 3.98 1.54 -0.38
C ILE A 94 3.26 1.48 0.97
N HIS A 95 3.86 0.88 1.99
CA HIS A 95 3.30 0.88 3.35
C HIS A 95 3.26 2.28 3.94
N ASP A 96 4.35 3.05 3.80
CA ASP A 96 4.34 4.45 4.23
C ASP A 96 3.26 5.23 3.49
N SER A 97 3.16 5.08 2.17
CA SER A 97 2.13 5.77 1.39
C SER A 97 0.71 5.37 1.84
N ALA A 98 0.46 4.09 2.11
CA ALA A 98 -0.86 3.61 2.54
C ALA A 98 -1.22 4.14 3.95
N VAL A 99 -0.29 4.06 4.91
CA VAL A 99 -0.52 4.60 6.26
C VAL A 99 -0.63 6.12 6.22
N ARG A 100 0.12 6.82 5.38
CA ARG A 100 -0.01 8.27 5.23
C ARG A 100 -1.33 8.65 4.56
N PHE A 101 -1.79 7.89 3.58
CA PHE A 101 -3.13 8.11 3.07
C PHE A 101 -4.19 7.96 4.17
N ALA A 102 -4.06 6.93 5.02
CA ALA A 102 -5.01 6.62 6.08
C ALA A 102 -4.96 7.56 7.30
N CYS A 103 -3.77 7.92 7.76
CA CYS A 103 -3.54 8.45 9.10
C CYS A 103 -2.66 9.70 9.14
N GLN A 104 -2.26 10.28 7.99
CA GLN A 104 -1.34 11.41 7.98
C GLN A 104 -1.83 12.61 8.80
N ASP A 105 -3.11 12.96 8.69
CA ASP A 105 -3.63 14.11 9.43
C ASP A 105 -3.63 13.83 10.95
N MET A 106 -3.95 12.59 11.35
CA MET A 106 -3.85 12.15 12.74
C MET A 106 -2.41 12.21 13.28
N LEU A 107 -1.43 11.75 12.48
CA LEU A 107 -0.01 11.82 12.81
C LEU A 107 0.49 13.28 12.90
N ILE A 108 -0.03 14.17 12.06
CA ILE A 108 0.26 15.61 12.11
C ILE A 108 -0.29 16.22 13.40
N GLU A 109 -1.54 15.92 13.74
CA GLU A 109 -2.19 16.43 14.95
C GLU A 109 -1.49 15.94 16.22
N ALA A 110 -1.02 14.69 16.23
CA ALA A 110 -0.21 14.12 17.30
C ALA A 110 1.24 14.66 17.35
N GLY A 111 1.67 15.48 16.39
CA GLY A 111 3.03 16.02 16.32
C GLY A 111 4.10 15.03 15.85
N ALA A 112 3.72 13.82 15.46
CA ALA A 112 4.63 12.79 14.95
C ALA A 112 5.09 13.08 13.51
N LEU A 113 4.27 13.79 12.72
CA LEU A 113 4.58 14.17 11.35
C LEU A 113 4.48 15.68 11.15
N ASN A 114 5.45 16.26 10.44
CA ASN A 114 5.45 17.69 10.15
C ASN A 114 4.47 18.03 9.01
N LYS A 115 3.66 19.09 9.18
CA LYS A 115 2.74 19.61 8.16
C LYS A 115 3.39 19.87 6.80
N ILE A 116 4.67 20.29 6.77
CA ILE A 116 5.42 20.52 5.54
C ILE A 116 5.59 19.22 4.74
N GLY A 117 5.67 18.08 5.43
CA GLY A 117 5.79 16.78 4.81
C GLY A 117 4.50 16.30 4.14
N ARG A 118 3.34 16.95 4.36
CA ARG A 118 2.02 16.46 3.95
C ARG A 118 1.94 16.14 2.45
N THR A 119 1.49 14.93 2.12
CA THR A 119 1.28 14.46 0.74
C THR A 119 -0.21 14.24 0.48
N ARG A 120 -0.66 14.53 -0.76
CA ARG A 120 -2.02 14.24 -1.21
C ARG A 120 -2.04 12.89 -1.91
N LEU A 121 -2.15 11.83 -1.13
CA LEU A 121 -2.27 10.47 -1.62
C LEU A 121 -3.74 10.12 -1.84
N THR A 122 -3.99 9.12 -2.68
CA THR A 122 -5.35 8.61 -2.92
C THR A 122 -5.31 7.08 -2.90
N CYS A 123 -6.43 6.42 -2.62
CA CYS A 123 -6.51 4.96 -2.65
C CYS A 123 -6.13 4.40 -4.05
N GLN A 124 -6.50 5.11 -5.13
CA GLN A 124 -6.11 4.74 -6.50
C GLN A 124 -4.59 4.85 -6.72
N TYR A 125 -3.92 5.81 -6.08
CA TYR A 125 -2.46 5.89 -6.14
C TYR A 125 -1.85 4.63 -5.49
N ILE A 126 -2.34 4.23 -4.32
CA ILE A 126 -1.87 3.02 -3.63
C ILE A 126 -2.11 1.77 -4.46
N ALA A 127 -3.32 1.61 -5.02
CA ALA A 127 -3.66 0.50 -5.90
C ALA A 127 -2.72 0.38 -7.12
N ARG A 128 -2.42 1.51 -7.79
CA ARG A 128 -1.46 1.54 -8.91
C ARG A 128 -0.04 1.22 -8.47
N SER A 129 0.38 1.71 -7.30
CA SER A 129 1.70 1.42 -6.75
C SER A 129 1.85 -0.07 -6.44
N ALA A 130 0.83 -0.70 -5.84
CA ALA A 130 0.80 -2.15 -5.60
C ALA A 130 0.97 -2.94 -6.90
N GLN A 131 0.17 -2.62 -7.92
CA GLN A 131 0.28 -3.24 -9.25
C GLN A 131 1.68 -3.07 -9.84
N SER A 132 2.26 -1.87 -9.77
CA SER A 132 3.60 -1.60 -10.30
C SER A 132 4.68 -2.41 -9.58
N ILE A 133 4.60 -2.54 -8.24
CA ILE A 133 5.56 -3.30 -7.45
C ILE A 133 5.49 -4.79 -7.81
N VAL A 134 4.29 -5.36 -7.80
CA VAL A 134 4.05 -6.78 -8.15
C VAL A 134 4.49 -7.07 -9.59
N GLY A 135 4.21 -6.16 -10.53
CA GLY A 135 4.68 -6.24 -11.91
C GLY A 135 6.19 -6.28 -12.05
N SER A 136 6.88 -5.27 -11.49
CA SER A 136 8.34 -5.16 -11.55
C SER A 136 9.01 -6.40 -10.98
N ARG A 137 8.53 -6.91 -9.84
CA ARG A 137 9.09 -8.10 -9.19
C ARG A 137 8.86 -9.37 -9.98
N SER A 138 7.67 -9.57 -10.53
CA SER A 138 7.41 -10.71 -11.42
C SER A 138 8.35 -10.71 -12.63
N ALA A 139 8.63 -9.53 -13.19
CA ALA A 139 9.60 -9.40 -14.29
C ALA A 139 11.05 -9.62 -13.87
N GLU A 140 11.44 -9.33 -12.63
CA GLU A 140 12.76 -9.65 -12.09
C GLU A 140 12.94 -11.15 -11.84
N ARG A 141 11.88 -11.84 -11.39
CA ARG A 141 11.89 -13.28 -11.11
C ARG A 141 11.59 -14.15 -12.34
N ALA A 142 11.34 -13.55 -13.50
CA ALA A 142 11.00 -14.29 -14.71
C ALA A 142 12.14 -15.25 -15.08
N ALA A 143 11.80 -16.53 -15.31
CA ALA A 143 12.77 -17.56 -15.68
C ALA A 143 13.51 -17.20 -16.98
N GLU A 144 14.70 -17.75 -17.16
CA GLU A 144 15.49 -17.54 -18.37
C GLU A 144 14.68 -17.92 -19.62
N GLY A 145 14.68 -17.04 -20.63
CA GLY A 145 13.90 -17.22 -21.85
C GLY A 145 12.42 -16.75 -21.76
N VAL A 146 11.92 -16.36 -20.59
CA VAL A 146 10.60 -15.75 -20.45
C VAL A 146 10.67 -14.25 -20.77
N ASP A 147 9.71 -13.75 -21.56
CA ASP A 147 9.58 -12.32 -21.82
C ASP A 147 9.20 -11.58 -20.52
N ARG A 148 10.17 -10.83 -19.97
CA ARG A 148 10.01 -10.01 -18.76
C ARG A 148 8.84 -9.02 -18.88
N ARG A 149 8.60 -8.45 -20.08
CA ARG A 149 7.46 -7.52 -20.29
C ARG A 149 6.13 -8.24 -20.21
N LYS A 150 6.09 -9.51 -20.64
CA LYS A 150 4.88 -10.34 -20.51
C LYS A 150 4.63 -10.72 -19.06
N ALA A 151 5.66 -11.08 -18.31
CA ALA A 151 5.57 -11.37 -16.87
C ALA A 151 5.07 -10.16 -16.08
N ASP A 152 5.67 -8.97 -16.27
CA ASP A 152 5.24 -7.71 -15.65
C ASP A 152 3.75 -7.42 -15.89
N ARG A 153 3.32 -7.47 -17.16
CA ARG A 153 1.92 -7.21 -17.51
C ARG A 153 0.97 -8.24 -16.90
N ALA A 154 1.32 -9.52 -16.93
CA ALA A 154 0.47 -10.57 -16.38
C ALA A 154 0.27 -10.38 -14.87
N ALA A 155 1.35 -10.09 -14.14
CA ALA A 155 1.28 -9.88 -12.70
C ALA A 155 0.48 -8.62 -12.32
N ARG A 156 0.63 -7.51 -13.08
CA ARG A 156 -0.22 -6.32 -12.91
C ARG A 156 -1.71 -6.61 -13.12
N TRP A 157 -2.04 -7.43 -14.11
CA TRP A 157 -3.41 -7.85 -14.38
C TRP A 157 -4.00 -8.71 -13.27
N GLU A 158 -3.23 -9.67 -12.75
CA GLU A 158 -3.66 -10.49 -11.62
C GLU A 158 -3.84 -9.68 -10.34
N GLU A 159 -2.94 -8.73 -10.06
CA GLU A 159 -3.09 -7.81 -8.93
C GLU A 159 -4.34 -6.94 -9.08
N ALA A 160 -4.59 -6.37 -10.27
CA ALA A 160 -5.80 -5.60 -10.53
C ALA A 160 -7.08 -6.45 -10.38
N ARG A 161 -7.03 -7.72 -10.80
CA ARG A 161 -8.14 -8.67 -10.63
C ARG A 161 -8.39 -8.95 -9.15
N TRP A 162 -7.34 -9.21 -8.37
CA TRP A 162 -7.44 -9.41 -6.92
C TRP A 162 -8.02 -8.17 -6.25
N GLN A 163 -7.54 -6.96 -6.56
CA GLN A 163 -8.04 -5.70 -6.00
C GLN A 163 -9.54 -5.51 -6.25
N ILE A 164 -10.02 -5.76 -7.47
CA ILE A 164 -11.46 -5.68 -7.79
C ILE A 164 -12.26 -6.69 -6.96
N GLN A 165 -11.81 -7.94 -6.90
CA GLN A 165 -12.47 -8.99 -6.13
C GLN A 165 -12.50 -8.67 -4.64
N HIS A 166 -11.41 -8.11 -4.12
CA HIS A 166 -11.30 -7.69 -2.73
C HIS A 166 -12.28 -6.57 -2.41
N VAL A 167 -12.33 -5.51 -3.22
CA VAL A 167 -13.31 -4.42 -3.03
C VAL A 167 -14.75 -4.96 -3.08
N ILE A 168 -15.08 -5.85 -4.03
CA ILE A 168 -16.42 -6.46 -4.10
C ILE A 168 -16.74 -7.25 -2.82
N ALA A 169 -15.74 -7.95 -2.26
CA ALA A 169 -15.93 -8.79 -1.08
C ALA A 169 -16.05 -7.99 0.22
N THR A 170 -15.29 -6.90 0.36
CA THR A 170 -15.23 -6.10 1.60
C THR A 170 -16.19 -4.92 1.60
N GLU A 171 -16.56 -4.40 0.42
CA GLU A 171 -17.46 -3.26 0.25
C GLU A 171 -18.74 -3.67 -0.51
N PRO A 172 -19.61 -4.52 0.08
CA PRO A 172 -20.89 -4.83 -0.52
C PRO A 172 -21.78 -3.57 -0.52
N ASN A 173 -21.87 -2.93 -1.67
CA ASN A 173 -22.85 -1.92 -2.08
C ASN A 173 -22.99 -0.66 -1.17
N PRO A 174 -22.49 0.52 -1.56
CA PRO A 174 -22.63 1.78 -0.79
C PRO A 174 -24.06 2.36 -0.79
N HIS A 175 -25.03 1.68 -1.40
CA HIS A 175 -26.42 2.11 -1.54
C HIS A 175 -27.42 1.39 -0.61
N GLU A 176 -26.94 0.57 0.33
CA GLU A 176 -27.78 0.00 1.39
C GLU A 176 -27.64 0.74 2.73
#